data_AF-A0A3A8PID8-F1
#
_entry.id   AF-A0A3A8PID8-F1
#
_cell.length_a   1.000
_cell.length_b   1.000
_cell.length_c   1.000
_cell.angle_alpha   90.00
_cell.angle_beta   90.00
_cell.angle_gamma   90.00
#
_symmetry.space_group_name_H-M   'P 1'
#
loop_
_entity.id
_entity.type
_entity.pdbx_description
1 polymer ?
#
loop_
_entity_poly.entity_id
_entity_poly.type
_entity_poly.pdbx_seq_one_letter_code
_entity_poly.pdbx_strand_id
1 'polypeptide(L)'
;MRTPVLLSAIALLGLSACSGPDFEDPSEIRRVRVLGIKAEPPELVVAPDGSTLPPPVTFSALAVTPDARPVTVTYALCRPDVNPYGDVACPGDSGVPLGNGVLSLSDPAVQALLIESFQAATGSTGGG
;
A
#
# COMPACT_ATOMS: atom_id res chain seq x y z
N MET A 1 47.91 -54.59 31.26
CA MET A 1 47.44 -53.63 30.25
C MET A 1 46.54 -54.36 29.25
N ARG A 2 45.21 -54.33 29.43
CA ARG A 2 44.18 -54.54 28.39
C ARG A 2 42.86 -53.94 28.90
N THR A 3 42.46 -52.80 28.32
CA THR A 3 41.19 -52.10 28.57
C THR A 3 40.12 -52.62 27.60
N PRO A 4 38.89 -52.91 28.05
CA PRO A 4 37.73 -52.96 27.17
C PRO A 4 36.95 -51.64 27.26
N VAL A 5 36.90 -50.91 26.15
CA VAL A 5 36.16 -49.65 25.98
C VAL A 5 34.66 -49.96 25.87
N LEU A 6 33.91 -49.47 26.85
CA LEU A 6 32.44 -49.51 26.94
C LEU A 6 31.80 -48.40 26.10
N LEU A 7 30.61 -48.72 25.57
CA LEU A 7 29.46 -47.87 25.30
C LEU A 7 29.71 -46.43 24.81
N SER A 8 29.38 -46.16 23.54
CA SER A 8 28.66 -44.93 23.13
C SER A 8 28.47 -44.89 21.60
N ALA A 9 27.45 -45.56 21.05
CA ALA A 9 27.17 -45.47 19.61
C ALA A 9 25.69 -45.49 19.22
N ILE A 10 24.74 -45.27 20.15
CA ILE A 10 23.29 -45.35 19.84
C ILE A 10 22.55 -44.02 20.13
N ALA A 11 23.23 -42.96 20.57
CA ALA A 11 22.57 -41.69 20.93
C ALA A 11 22.41 -40.67 19.78
N LEU A 12 22.77 -41.01 18.52
CA LEU A 12 22.86 -40.02 17.42
C LEU A 12 21.81 -40.15 16.31
N LEU A 13 20.85 -41.08 16.42
CA LEU A 13 19.84 -41.31 15.37
C LEU A 13 18.44 -40.72 15.69
N GLY A 14 18.31 -39.88 16.72
CA GLY A 14 17.02 -39.37 17.21
C GLY A 14 16.68 -37.91 16.90
N LEU A 15 17.54 -37.15 16.21
CA LEU A 15 17.38 -35.68 16.07
C LEU A 15 17.12 -35.18 14.64
N SER A 16 17.01 -36.06 13.63
CA SER A 16 16.77 -35.64 12.24
C SER A 16 15.29 -35.60 11.84
N ALA A 17 14.35 -35.56 12.78
CA ALA A 17 12.90 -35.54 12.49
C ALA A 17 12.23 -34.17 12.72
N CYS A 18 13.00 -33.10 12.93
CA CYS A 18 12.48 -31.74 13.06
C CYS A 18 13.26 -30.74 12.18
N SER A 19 13.47 -31.09 10.91
CA SER A 19 14.00 -30.16 9.91
C SER A 19 13.18 -30.28 8.63
N GLY A 20 11.88 -30.01 8.75
CA GLY A 20 11.09 -29.54 7.62
C GLY A 20 11.35 -28.05 7.42
N PRO A 21 11.55 -27.55 6.20
CA PRO A 21 11.70 -26.13 5.92
C PRO A 21 10.33 -25.43 5.92
N ASP A 22 9.54 -25.60 6.98
CA ASP A 22 8.28 -24.88 7.20
C ASP A 22 8.48 -23.76 8.23
N PHE A 23 9.61 -23.05 8.13
CA PHE A 23 9.64 -21.70 8.65
C PHE A 23 8.96 -20.84 7.58
N GLU A 24 7.69 -20.49 7.78
CA GLU A 24 7.12 -19.35 7.07
C GLU A 24 8.09 -18.18 7.26
N ASP A 25 8.56 -17.60 6.16
CA ASP A 25 9.51 -16.49 6.18
C ASP A 25 8.99 -15.43 7.16
N PRO A 26 9.66 -15.19 8.31
CA PRO A 26 9.16 -14.24 9.31
C PRO A 26 9.09 -12.81 8.76
N SER A 27 9.70 -12.56 7.60
CA SER A 27 9.66 -11.34 6.82
C SER A 27 8.40 -11.17 5.97
N GLU A 28 7.59 -12.21 5.77
CA GLU A 28 6.42 -12.14 4.90
C GLU A 28 5.14 -11.89 5.72
N ILE A 29 4.53 -10.71 5.55
CA ILE A 29 3.20 -10.43 6.10
C ILE A 29 2.15 -10.85 5.06
N ARG A 30 1.61 -12.06 5.18
CA ARG A 30 0.49 -12.51 4.35
C ARG A 30 -0.84 -12.05 4.95
N ARG A 31 -1.81 -11.68 4.09
CA ARG A 31 -3.20 -11.37 4.46
C ARG A 31 -3.42 -10.07 5.27
N VAL A 32 -2.63 -9.02 5.03
CA VAL A 32 -3.00 -7.66 5.51
C VAL A 32 -4.33 -7.28 4.87
N ARG A 33 -5.31 -6.88 5.70
CA ARG A 33 -6.63 -6.46 5.22
C ARG A 33 -6.89 -5.01 5.62
N VAL A 34 -7.23 -4.19 4.64
CA VAL A 34 -7.83 -2.87 4.88
C VAL A 34 -9.31 -3.11 5.12
N LEU A 35 -9.78 -2.82 6.33
CA LEU A 35 -11.17 -2.99 6.74
C LEU A 35 -12.05 -1.82 6.30
N GLY A 36 -11.46 -0.63 6.19
CA GLY A 36 -12.16 0.56 5.74
C GLY A 36 -11.22 1.72 5.50
N ILE A 37 -11.67 2.65 4.66
CA ILE A 37 -11.02 3.93 4.41
C ILE A 37 -12.05 5.01 4.75
N LYS A 38 -11.64 5.97 5.57
CA LYS A 38 -12.43 7.14 5.94
C LYS A 38 -11.84 8.37 5.26
N ALA A 39 -12.71 9.20 4.69
CA ALA A 39 -12.36 10.50 4.10
C ALA A 39 -12.96 11.62 4.94
N GLU A 40 -12.17 12.64 5.27
CA GLU A 40 -12.62 13.82 6.01
C GLU A 40 -12.11 15.13 5.37
N PRO A 41 -13.01 16.00 4.86
CA PRO A 41 -14.45 15.80 4.75
C PRO A 41 -14.82 14.64 3.79
N PRO A 42 -16.01 14.05 3.94
CA PRO A 42 -16.44 12.91 3.11
C PRO A 42 -16.72 13.30 1.66
N GLU A 43 -16.95 14.59 1.41
CA GLU A 43 -17.24 15.14 0.09
C GLU A 43 -16.35 16.34 -0.19
N LEU A 44 -15.88 16.42 -1.43
CA LEU A 44 -15.15 17.57 -1.95
C LEU A 44 -16.14 18.45 -2.72
N VAL A 45 -16.60 19.53 -2.09
CA VAL A 45 -17.56 20.46 -2.70
C VAL A 45 -16.83 21.57 -3.43
N VAL A 46 -16.86 21.54 -4.76
CA VAL A 46 -16.25 22.57 -5.60
C VAL A 46 -17.28 23.67 -5.89
N ALA A 47 -16.93 24.92 -5.61
CA ALA A 47 -17.78 26.05 -5.98
C ALA A 47 -17.91 26.12 -7.51
N PRO A 48 -19.13 26.29 -8.06
CA PRO A 48 -19.35 26.24 -9.50
C PRO A 48 -18.67 27.37 -10.28
N ASP A 49 -18.33 28.47 -9.60
CA ASP A 49 -17.58 29.60 -10.14
C ASP A 49 -16.06 29.50 -9.90
N GLY A 50 -15.60 28.45 -9.22
CA GLY A 50 -14.19 28.25 -8.87
C GLY A 50 -13.61 29.32 -7.94
N SER A 51 -14.46 30.16 -7.33
CA SER A 51 -14.03 31.33 -6.55
C SER A 51 -13.28 30.96 -5.26
N THR A 52 -13.53 29.75 -4.73
CA THR A 52 -12.88 29.22 -3.53
C THR A 52 -12.49 27.76 -3.72
N LEU A 53 -11.23 27.45 -3.40
CA LEU A 53 -10.78 26.06 -3.33
C LEU A 53 -11.44 25.36 -2.14
N PRO A 54 -11.92 24.11 -2.32
CA PRO A 54 -12.42 23.31 -1.21
C PRO A 54 -11.30 23.04 -0.19
N PRO A 55 -11.67 22.78 1.07
CA PRO A 55 -10.70 22.33 2.07
C PRO A 55 -10.07 20.98 1.66
N PRO A 56 -8.83 20.69 2.08
CA PRO A 56 -8.20 19.41 1.82
C PRO A 56 -8.98 18.24 2.44
N VAL A 57 -8.97 17.09 1.77
CA VAL A 57 -9.54 15.83 2.24
C VAL A 57 -8.43 14.96 2.80
N THR A 58 -8.62 14.46 4.02
CA THR A 58 -7.70 13.53 4.68
C THR A 58 -8.26 12.12 4.62
N PHE A 59 -7.45 11.19 4.12
CA PHE A 59 -7.74 9.77 4.10
C PHE A 59 -7.06 9.06 5.27
N SER A 60 -7.82 8.22 5.95
CA SER A 60 -7.30 7.33 7.00
C SER A 60 -7.82 5.91 6.79
N ALA A 61 -6.97 4.91 7.04
CA ALA A 61 -7.30 3.50 6.85
C ALA A 61 -7.31 2.78 8.20
N LEU A 62 -8.31 1.93 8.36
CA LEU A 62 -8.27 0.89 9.37
C LEU A 62 -7.71 -0.37 8.73
N ALA A 63 -6.41 -0.63 8.94
CA ALA A 63 -5.75 -1.84 8.50
C ALA A 63 -5.47 -2.76 9.68
N VAL A 64 -5.70 -4.07 9.52
CA VAL A 64 -5.45 -5.07 10.55
C VAL A 64 -4.44 -6.10 10.05
N THR A 65 -3.44 -6.36 10.89
CA THR A 65 -2.49 -7.46 10.73
C THR A 65 -2.84 -8.61 11.66
N PRO A 66 -2.73 -9.86 11.21
CA PRO A 66 -3.01 -11.03 12.05
C PRO A 66 -2.03 -11.18 13.23
N ASP A 67 -0.86 -10.57 13.14
CA ASP A 67 0.24 -10.66 14.11
C ASP A 67 0.46 -9.38 14.93
N ALA A 68 -0.46 -8.42 14.82
CA ALA A 68 -0.38 -7.10 15.46
C ALA A 68 0.88 -6.29 15.14
N ARG A 69 1.60 -6.61 14.05
CA ARG A 69 2.73 -5.78 13.59
C ARG A 69 2.21 -4.43 13.08
N PRO A 70 2.94 -3.33 13.32
CA PRO A 70 2.59 -2.01 12.78
C PRO A 70 2.52 -2.05 11.25
N VAL A 71 1.47 -1.47 10.68
CA VAL A 71 1.32 -1.29 9.23
C VAL A 71 1.19 0.18 8.92
N THR A 72 1.95 0.60 7.92
CA THR A 72 1.83 1.93 7.31
C THR A 72 1.02 1.80 6.04
N VAL A 73 -0.02 2.62 5.91
CA VAL A 73 -0.81 2.75 4.68
C VAL A 73 -0.41 4.06 4.01
N THR A 74 -0.08 3.99 2.73
CA THR A 74 0.19 5.14 1.88
C THR A 74 -0.93 5.29 0.85
N TYR A 75 -1.14 6.54 0.41
CA TYR A 75 -2.18 6.88 -0.56
C TYR A 75 -1.54 7.56 -1.77
N ALA A 76 -2.14 7.35 -2.93
CA ALA A 76 -1.79 8.04 -4.16
C ALA A 76 -3.05 8.31 -4.98
N LEU A 77 -3.04 9.41 -5.73
CA LEU A 77 -4.03 9.70 -6.75
C LEU A 77 -3.50 9.18 -8.09
N CYS A 78 -4.17 8.17 -8.65
CA CYS A 78 -3.76 7.53 -9.90
C CYS A 78 -4.39 8.22 -11.11
N ARG A 79 -3.71 8.15 -12.26
CA ARG A 79 -4.33 8.44 -13.55
C ARG A 79 -5.51 7.49 -13.82
N PRO A 80 -6.57 7.94 -14.53
CA PRO A 80 -7.76 7.13 -14.77
C PRO A 80 -7.54 5.95 -15.73
N ASP A 81 -6.51 6.00 -16.59
CA ASP A 81 -6.16 4.94 -17.54
C ASP A 81 -5.27 3.85 -16.96
N VAL A 82 -4.82 4.01 -15.71
CA VAL A 82 -3.97 3.04 -15.02
C VAL A 82 -4.83 2.04 -14.24
N ASN A 83 -4.57 0.75 -14.41
CA ASN A 83 -5.18 -0.29 -13.59
C ASN A 83 -4.55 -0.28 -12.19
N PRO A 84 -5.27 0.14 -11.13
CA PRO A 84 -4.73 0.21 -9.77
C PRO A 84 -4.49 -1.18 -9.15
N TYR A 85 -5.03 -2.24 -9.76
CA TYR A 85 -4.86 -3.63 -9.33
C TYR A 85 -3.85 -4.41 -10.20
N GLY A 86 -3.22 -3.74 -11.17
CA GLY A 86 -2.15 -4.30 -12.00
C GLY A 86 -0.78 -4.17 -11.35
N ASP A 87 0.28 -4.48 -12.10
CA ASP A 87 1.68 -4.47 -11.61
C ASP A 87 2.20 -3.06 -11.24
N VAL A 88 1.42 -2.01 -11.49
CA VAL A 88 1.74 -0.60 -11.23
C VAL A 88 0.87 -0.05 -10.09
N ALA A 89 1.33 -0.22 -8.85
CA ALA A 89 0.75 0.41 -7.67
C ALA A 89 1.22 1.88 -7.60
N CYS A 90 0.54 2.80 -8.31
CA CYS A 90 1.08 4.13 -8.67
C CYS A 90 1.81 4.89 -7.55
N PRO A 91 3.08 5.27 -7.78
CA PRO A 91 3.44 6.63 -8.25
C PRO A 91 4.65 6.66 -9.24
N GLY A 92 4.95 7.83 -9.83
CA GLY A 92 5.86 8.00 -10.98
C GLY A 92 5.15 8.84 -12.07
N ASP A 93 5.33 8.53 -13.35
CA ASP A 93 4.54 9.16 -14.45
C ASP A 93 3.05 8.78 -14.43
N SER A 94 2.62 7.91 -13.50
CA SER A 94 1.29 7.27 -13.45
C SER A 94 0.38 7.80 -12.33
N GLY A 95 0.86 8.72 -11.49
CA GLY A 95 0.06 9.29 -10.41
C GLY A 95 0.85 10.15 -9.42
N VAL A 96 0.13 10.76 -8.48
CA VAL A 96 0.68 11.69 -7.48
C VAL A 96 0.56 11.06 -6.08
N PRO A 97 1.67 10.93 -5.32
CA PRO A 97 1.60 10.46 -3.95
C PRO A 97 0.89 11.50 -3.05
N LEU A 98 -0.02 11.03 -2.19
CA LEU A 98 -0.72 11.88 -1.23
C LEU A 98 -0.01 11.84 0.12
N GLY A 99 0.82 12.86 0.38
CA GLY A 99 1.55 13.00 1.63
C GLY A 99 0.60 12.98 2.83
N ASN A 100 0.88 12.10 3.81
CA ASN A 100 0.02 11.89 4.98
C ASN A 100 -1.45 11.56 4.65
N GLY A 101 -1.74 11.06 3.45
CA GLY A 101 -3.11 10.79 3.01
C GLY A 101 -3.93 12.04 2.72
N VAL A 102 -3.30 13.21 2.50
CA VAL A 102 -4.02 14.46 2.24
C VAL A 102 -4.15 14.70 0.73
N LEU A 103 -5.38 14.80 0.25
CA LEU A 103 -5.74 15.30 -1.07
C LEU A 103 -6.08 16.79 -0.97
N SER A 104 -5.25 17.64 -1.58
CA SER A 104 -5.50 19.08 -1.63
C SER A 104 -5.59 19.56 -3.07
N LEU A 105 -6.65 20.29 -3.40
CA LEU A 105 -6.72 21.01 -4.67
C LEU A 105 -5.80 22.22 -4.71
N SER A 106 -5.12 22.58 -3.62
CA SER A 106 -4.06 23.59 -3.65
C SER A 106 -2.72 23.03 -4.16
N ASP A 107 -2.58 21.71 -4.26
CA ASP A 107 -1.36 21.05 -4.72
C ASP A 107 -1.29 21.10 -6.26
N PRO A 108 -0.26 21.72 -6.86
CA PRO A 108 -0.11 21.80 -8.30
C PRO A 108 -0.03 20.44 -9.00
N ALA A 109 0.57 19.42 -8.36
CA ALA A 109 0.68 18.09 -8.94
C ALA A 109 -0.69 17.41 -9.03
N VAL A 110 -1.51 17.55 -7.98
CA VAL A 110 -2.89 17.06 -7.95
C VAL A 110 -3.73 17.79 -9.00
N GLN A 111 -3.61 19.11 -9.11
CA GLN A 111 -4.34 19.89 -10.13
C GLN A 111 -3.99 19.44 -11.54
N ALA A 112 -2.69 19.29 -11.85
CA ALA A 112 -2.24 18.88 -13.18
C ALA A 112 -2.82 17.53 -13.58
N LEU A 113 -2.78 16.55 -12.67
CA LEU A 113 -3.34 15.22 -12.90
C LEU A 113 -4.86 15.26 -13.11
N LEU A 114 -5.58 16.05 -12.30
CA LEU A 114 -7.03 16.20 -12.45
C LEU A 114 -7.38 16.87 -13.79
N ILE A 115 -6.69 17.94 -14.17
CA ILE A 115 -6.90 18.63 -15.45
C ILE A 115 -6.67 17.67 -16.62
N GLU A 116 -5.56 16.92 -16.62
CA GLU A 116 -5.28 15.90 -17.64
C GLU A 116 -6.41 14.87 -17.71
N SER A 117 -6.87 14.37 -16.56
CA SER A 117 -7.95 13.38 -16.49
C SER A 117 -9.28 13.91 -17.04
N PHE A 118 -9.62 15.18 -16.77
CA PHE A 118 -10.82 15.82 -17.29
C PHE A 118 -10.74 16.05 -18.80
N GLN A 119 -9.58 16.48 -19.30
CA GLN A 119 -9.36 16.66 -20.74
C GLN A 119 -9.48 15.34 -21.48
N ALA A 120 -8.87 14.27 -20.95
CA ALA A 120 -8.98 12.91 -21.50
C ALA A 120 -10.43 12.41 -21.50
N ALA A 121 -11.18 12.65 -20.42
CA ALA A 121 -12.58 12.22 -20.31
C ALA A 121 -13.55 12.98 -21.24
N THR A 122 -13.28 14.26 -21.51
CA THR A 122 -14.14 15.12 -22.33
C THR A 122 -13.74 15.16 -23.80
N GLY A 123 -12.60 14.57 -24.17
CA GLY A 123 -12.04 14.65 -25.53
C GLY A 123 -11.64 16.07 -25.94
N SER A 124 -11.58 17.01 -24.98
CA SER A 124 -11.19 18.39 -25.22
C SER A 124 -9.67 18.48 -25.20
N THR A 125 -9.05 18.39 -26.37
CA THR A 125 -7.67 18.87 -26.56
C THR A 125 -7.72 20.40 -26.55
N GLY A 126 -7.51 21.00 -25.38
CA GLY A 126 -7.55 22.46 -25.19
C GLY A 126 -6.71 23.18 -26.24
N GLY A 127 -7.38 23.75 -27.25
CA GLY A 127 -6.79 24.54 -28.32
C GLY A 127 -7.52 25.87 -28.37
N GLY A 128 -6.89 26.88 -27.77
CA GLY A 128 -7.18 28.29 -27.92
C GLY A 128 -5.87 29.04 -28.10
#